data_AF-A0A7T1I9M8-F1
#
_entry.id   AF-A0A7T1I9M8-F1
#
_cell.length_a   1.000
_cell.length_b   1.000
_cell.length_c   1.000
_cell.angle_alpha   90.00
_cell.angle_beta   90.00
_cell.angle_gamma   90.00
#
_symmetry.space_group_name_H-M   'P 1'
#
loop_
_entity.id
_entity.type
_entity.pdbx_description
1 polymer ?
#
loop_
_entity_poly.entity_id
_entity_poly.type
_entity_poly.pdbx_seq_one_letter_code
_entity_poly.pdbx_strand_id
1 'polypeptide(L)'
;MNGNPLLDAETTLVGWTNRSAIRNHERTFLSGEEVLLTTKLDAASRFSVVANNPGSAAAVEIQVSFAPVLRDGTIGSWVVAATVALPAEGGRVEAFISGRDIQLNAADLADVDLPAVCFAKAEVSPETPEGMHVGLTATIAA
;
A
#
# COMPACT_ATOMS: atom_id res chain seq x y z
N MET A 1 -1.91 27.51 16.06
CA MET A 1 -2.46 26.69 14.97
C MET A 1 -1.31 25.95 14.32
N ASN A 2 -0.95 24.77 14.81
CA ASN A 2 0.07 23.90 14.22
C ASN A 2 -0.45 22.47 14.29
N GLY A 3 -1.28 22.08 13.31
CA GLY A 3 -1.61 20.68 13.11
C GLY A 3 -0.35 19.95 12.70
N ASN A 4 0.01 18.89 13.43
CA ASN A 4 1.25 18.14 13.25
C ASN A 4 1.32 17.54 11.82
N PRO A 5 2.25 17.99 10.95
CA PRO A 5 2.39 17.45 9.60
C PRO A 5 3.18 16.13 9.54
N LEU A 6 3.51 15.52 10.69
CA LEU A 6 4.41 14.35 10.81
C LEU A 6 3.69 13.01 11.04
N LEU A 7 2.36 12.96 10.92
CA LEU A 7 1.63 11.72 10.67
C LEU A 7 1.39 11.68 9.16
N ASP A 8 2.36 11.25 8.37
CA ASP A 8 2.03 10.72 7.05
C ASP A 8 0.99 9.63 7.30
N ALA A 9 -0.22 9.84 6.79
CA ALA A 9 -1.35 9.00 7.08
C ALA A 9 -1.06 7.59 6.54
N GLU A 10 -0.71 6.68 7.45
CA GLU A 10 -0.57 5.28 7.13
C GLU A 10 -1.85 4.83 6.42
N THR A 11 -1.66 4.38 5.18
CA THR A 11 -2.72 3.86 4.33
C THR A 11 -2.83 2.37 4.63
N THR A 12 -3.90 1.98 5.31
CA THR A 12 -4.22 0.57 5.54
C THR A 12 -4.63 -0.08 4.23
N LEU A 13 -3.90 -1.11 3.82
CA LEU A 13 -4.19 -1.95 2.65
C LEU A 13 -4.92 -3.23 3.04
N VAL A 14 -4.63 -3.79 4.23
CA VAL A 14 -5.34 -4.93 4.82
C VAL A 14 -5.49 -4.70 6.31
N GLY A 15 -6.65 -5.06 6.86
CA GLY A 15 -6.93 -4.99 8.29
C GLY A 15 -7.94 -3.91 8.65
N TRP A 16 -8.10 -3.68 9.95
CA TRP A 16 -9.16 -2.83 10.48
C TRP A 16 -8.66 -1.42 10.82
N THR A 17 -9.45 -0.41 10.45
CA THR A 17 -9.21 0.99 10.82
C THR A 17 -10.26 1.45 11.83
N ASN A 18 -9.77 2.07 12.91
CA ASN A 18 -10.56 2.57 14.01
C ASN A 18 -11.32 3.85 13.64
N ARG A 19 -12.48 4.09 14.27
CA ARG A 19 -13.12 5.40 14.24
C ARG A 19 -12.20 6.42 14.92
N SER A 20 -11.96 7.55 14.27
CA SER A 20 -11.16 8.64 14.83
C SER A 20 -11.81 9.99 14.52
N ALA A 21 -11.29 11.08 15.10
CA ALA A 21 -11.80 12.43 14.86
C ALA A 21 -11.81 12.86 13.38
N ILE A 22 -11.05 12.16 12.53
CA ILE A 22 -10.96 12.39 11.08
C ILE A 22 -11.56 11.23 10.25
N ARG A 23 -11.96 10.12 10.88
CA ARG A 23 -12.58 8.95 10.23
C ARG A 23 -13.84 8.57 10.99
N ASN A 24 -15.00 8.99 10.51
CA ASN A 24 -16.29 8.78 11.18
C ASN A 24 -16.80 7.33 11.14
N HIS A 25 -16.16 6.44 10.40
CA HIS A 25 -16.60 5.06 10.21
C HIS A 25 -15.41 4.11 10.37
N GLU A 26 -15.66 3.01 11.07
CA GLU A 26 -14.77 1.85 11.07
C GLU A 26 -14.85 1.17 9.70
N ARG A 27 -13.71 0.75 9.18
CA ARG A 27 -13.64 0.02 7.91
C ARG A 27 -12.57 -1.06 8.02
N THR A 28 -12.94 -2.27 7.61
CA THR A 28 -12.02 -3.37 7.38
C THR A 28 -11.67 -3.39 5.90
N PHE A 29 -10.38 -3.39 5.59
CA PHE A 29 -9.84 -3.56 4.25
C PHE A 29 -9.45 -5.02 4.06
N LEU A 30 -9.93 -5.62 2.97
CA LEU A 30 -9.67 -7.01 2.66
C LEU A 30 -8.44 -7.16 1.76
N SER A 31 -7.84 -8.36 1.78
CA SER A 31 -6.77 -8.71 0.84
C SER A 31 -7.21 -8.46 -0.62
N GLY A 32 -6.36 -7.76 -1.37
CA GLY A 32 -6.59 -7.39 -2.77
C GLY A 32 -7.46 -6.16 -2.98
N GLU A 33 -7.97 -5.52 -1.92
CA GLU A 33 -8.78 -4.31 -2.02
C GLU A 33 -7.95 -3.13 -2.55
N GLU A 34 -8.52 -2.39 -3.51
CA GLU A 34 -7.85 -1.27 -4.16
C GLU A 34 -8.03 0.00 -3.33
N VAL A 35 -6.91 0.64 -2.99
CA VAL A 35 -6.88 1.83 -2.14
C VAL A 35 -6.19 2.98 -2.87
N LEU A 36 -6.92 4.08 -3.06
CA LEU A 36 -6.38 5.30 -3.65
C LEU A 36 -5.40 5.97 -2.68
N LEU A 37 -4.18 6.25 -3.14
CA LEU A 37 -3.17 6.92 -2.34
C LEU A 37 -3.35 8.43 -2.36
N THR A 38 -3.06 9.07 -1.23
CA THR A 38 -2.98 10.53 -1.12
C THR A 38 -1.68 11.06 -1.72
N THR A 39 -0.59 10.30 -1.62
CA THR A 39 0.71 10.63 -2.20
C THR A 39 0.80 10.13 -3.62
N LYS A 40 1.26 11.00 -4.53
CA LYS A 40 1.43 10.64 -5.94
C LYS A 40 2.61 9.68 -6.14
N LEU A 41 2.47 8.81 -7.13
CA LEU A 41 3.56 7.98 -7.62
C LEU A 41 4.54 8.85 -8.41
N ASP A 42 5.77 8.93 -7.91
CA ASP A 42 6.85 9.71 -8.48
C ASP A 42 8.19 9.00 -8.25
N ALA A 43 9.19 9.30 -9.07
CA ALA A 43 10.55 8.81 -8.90
C ALA A 43 11.24 9.33 -7.61
N ALA A 44 10.73 10.40 -6.99
CA ALA A 44 11.19 10.88 -5.69
C ALA A 44 10.41 10.27 -4.50
N SER A 45 9.29 9.59 -4.76
CA SER A 45 8.49 8.94 -3.72
C SER A 45 9.24 7.75 -3.12
N ARG A 46 9.07 7.56 -1.81
CA ARG A 46 9.53 6.38 -1.07
C ARG A 46 8.37 5.84 -0.26
N PHE A 47 8.18 4.54 -0.29
CA PHE A 47 7.14 3.87 0.46
C PHE A 47 7.75 2.93 1.49
N SER A 48 7.18 2.90 2.70
CA SER A 48 7.43 1.86 3.69
C SER A 48 6.16 1.03 3.85
N VAL A 49 6.29 -0.27 3.60
CA VAL A 49 5.26 -1.27 3.87
C VAL A 49 5.55 -1.87 5.23
N VAL A 50 4.58 -1.79 6.13
CA VAL A 50 4.63 -2.46 7.43
C VAL A 50 3.57 -3.54 7.44
N ALA A 51 3.96 -4.77 7.76
CA ALA A 51 3.01 -5.85 7.91
C ALA A 51 3.28 -6.68 9.16
N ASN A 52 2.21 -7.24 9.73
CA ASN A 52 2.32 -8.22 10.81
C ASN A 52 1.58 -9.51 10.46
N ASN A 53 2.09 -10.61 10.99
CA ASN A 53 1.36 -11.86 11.13
C ASN A 53 1.16 -12.09 12.63
N PRO A 54 -0.08 -12.09 13.16
CA PRO A 54 -0.31 -12.35 14.59
C PRO A 54 0.00 -13.80 15.01
N GLY A 55 0.27 -14.68 14.04
CA GLY A 55 0.44 -16.11 14.23
C GLY A 55 -0.68 -16.85 13.51
N SER A 56 -0.32 -17.80 12.66
CA SER A 56 -1.25 -18.52 11.78
C SER A 56 -0.80 -19.96 11.56
N ALA A 57 -1.68 -20.78 10.99
CA ALA A 57 -1.36 -22.19 10.71
C ALA A 57 -0.26 -22.36 9.65
N ALA A 58 -0.07 -21.37 8.78
CA ALA A 58 0.92 -21.36 7.71
C ALA A 58 1.63 -20.01 7.63
N ALA A 59 2.81 -19.99 7.02
CA ALA A 59 3.48 -18.74 6.65
C ALA A 59 2.62 -17.98 5.64
N VAL A 60 2.70 -16.66 5.67
CA VAL A 60 1.94 -15.78 4.78
C VAL A 60 2.88 -14.98 3.90
N GLU A 61 2.48 -14.78 2.65
CA GLU A 61 3.15 -13.92 1.71
C GLU A 61 2.22 -12.75 1.34
N ILE A 62 2.77 -11.56 1.32
CA ILE A 62 2.07 -10.32 0.99
C ILE A 62 2.70 -9.76 -0.27
N GLN A 63 1.88 -9.61 -1.31
CA GLN A 63 2.27 -8.96 -2.55
C GLN A 63 1.68 -7.54 -2.57
N VAL A 64 2.53 -6.52 -2.57
CA VAL A 64 2.13 -5.12 -2.68
C VAL A 64 2.28 -4.68 -4.13
N SER A 65 1.18 -4.17 -4.68
CA SER A 65 1.09 -3.76 -6.06
C SER A 65 0.58 -2.33 -6.18
N PHE A 66 1.01 -1.63 -7.23
CA PHE A 66 0.59 -0.27 -7.56
C PHE A 66 0.00 -0.22 -8.97
N ALA A 67 -0.94 0.70 -9.19
CA ALA A 67 -1.43 1.04 -10.52
C ALA A 67 -1.60 2.57 -10.64
N PRO A 68 -1.08 3.21 -11.71
CA PRO A 68 -1.30 4.63 -11.92
C PRO A 68 -2.74 4.87 -12.42
N VAL A 69 -3.25 6.08 -12.19
CA VAL A 69 -4.46 6.57 -12.87
C VAL A 69 -4.02 7.17 -14.21
N LEU A 70 -4.62 6.68 -15.29
CA LEU A 70 -4.36 7.15 -16.66
C LEU A 70 -5.05 8.50 -16.89
N ARG A 71 -4.68 9.20 -17.97
CA ARG A 71 -5.21 10.52 -18.33
C ARG A 71 -6.73 10.53 -18.56
N ASP A 72 -7.29 9.40 -18.96
CA ASP A 72 -8.73 9.20 -19.12
C ASP A 72 -9.48 8.91 -17.80
N GLY A 73 -8.76 8.82 -16.68
CA GLY A 73 -9.28 8.54 -15.35
C GLY A 73 -9.44 7.06 -15.02
N THR A 74 -9.08 6.15 -15.92
CA THR A 74 -9.09 4.71 -15.67
C THR A 74 -7.87 4.25 -14.86
N ILE A 75 -7.97 3.07 -14.23
CA ILE A 75 -6.86 2.45 -13.53
C ILE A 75 -5.99 1.73 -14.56
N GLY A 76 -4.69 2.05 -14.58
CA GLY A 76 -3.71 1.39 -15.43
C GLY A 76 -3.38 -0.03 -14.97
N SER A 77 -2.33 -0.61 -15.53
CA SER A 77 -1.88 -1.94 -15.19
C SER A 77 -1.31 -2.00 -13.78
N TRP A 78 -1.67 -3.05 -13.05
CA TRP A 78 -1.09 -3.37 -11.75
C TRP A 78 0.33 -3.92 -11.91
N VAL A 79 1.27 -3.32 -11.18
CA VAL A 79 2.67 -3.76 -11.12
C VAL A 79 3.03 -4.15 -9.69
N VAL A 80 3.68 -5.30 -9.54
CA VAL A 80 4.16 -5.77 -8.23
C VAL A 80 5.41 -4.98 -7.87
N ALA A 81 5.39 -4.31 -6.72
CA ALA A 81 6.50 -3.50 -6.25
C ALA A 81 7.27 -4.14 -5.09
N ALA A 82 6.61 -4.97 -4.29
CA ALA A 82 7.27 -5.77 -3.26
C ALA A 82 6.51 -7.05 -2.97
N THR A 83 7.27 -8.08 -2.59
CA THR A 83 6.74 -9.32 -2.02
C THR A 83 7.42 -9.54 -0.68
N VAL A 84 6.61 -9.80 0.35
CA VAL A 84 7.08 -9.89 1.72
C VAL A 84 6.52 -11.15 2.37
N ALA A 85 7.40 -12.01 2.86
CA ALA A 85 7.02 -13.23 3.57
C ALA A 85 7.10 -13.01 5.10
N LEU A 86 6.09 -13.51 5.82
CA LEU A 86 6.11 -13.61 7.27
C LEU A 86 5.95 -15.07 7.72
N PRO A 87 6.71 -15.51 8.74
CA PRO A 87 6.64 -16.88 9.23
C PRO A 87 5.29 -17.16 9.91
N ALA A 88 4.94 -18.46 9.99
CA ALA A 88 3.69 -18.94 10.59
C ALA A 88 3.58 -18.61 12.09
N GLU A 89 4.71 -18.63 12.80
CA GLU A 89 4.79 -18.32 14.24
C GLU A 89 4.42 -16.88 14.59
N GLY A 90 4.28 -16.02 13.57
CA GLY A 90 3.97 -14.61 13.70
C GLY A 90 5.21 -13.74 13.65
N GLY A 91 4.99 -12.44 13.53
CA GLY A 91 6.07 -11.46 13.45
C GLY A 91 5.63 -10.15 12.82
N ARG A 92 6.61 -9.25 12.67
CA ARG A 92 6.45 -7.99 11.97
C ARG A 92 7.60 -7.82 11.01
N VAL A 93 7.30 -7.25 9.85
CA VAL A 93 8.26 -6.94 8.80
C VAL A 93 8.04 -5.52 8.32
N GLU A 94 9.12 -4.87 7.92
CA GLU A 94 9.10 -3.59 7.25
C GLU A 94 9.91 -3.70 5.95
N ALA A 95 9.31 -3.29 4.84
CA ALA A 95 9.93 -3.32 3.52
C ALA A 95 9.87 -1.93 2.88
N PHE A 96 10.99 -1.51 2.30
CA PHE A 96 11.11 -0.20 1.66
C PHE A 96 11.01 -0.33 0.14
N ILE A 97 10.20 0.51 -0.48
CA ILE A 97 9.99 0.57 -1.92
C ILE A 97 10.38 1.96 -2.41
N SER A 98 11.32 2.02 -3.34
CA SER A 98 11.67 3.25 -4.03
C SER A 98 10.70 3.47 -5.20
N GLY A 99 10.14 4.68 -5.32
CA GLY A 99 9.32 5.05 -6.47
C GLY A 99 10.09 5.00 -7.80
N ARG A 100 11.43 5.04 -7.76
CA ARG A 100 12.29 4.83 -8.95
C ARG A 100 12.29 3.39 -9.45
N ASP A 101 12.10 2.44 -8.55
CA ASP A 101 12.20 1.02 -8.85
C ASP A 101 10.86 0.43 -9.30
N ILE A 102 9.77 1.21 -9.14
CA ILE A 102 8.44 0.85 -9.64
C ILE A 102 8.41 1.04 -11.16
N GLN A 103 8.52 -0.07 -11.88
CA GLN A 103 8.44 -0.07 -13.34
C GLN A 103 6.99 -0.18 -13.78
N LEU A 104 6.42 0.94 -14.25
CA LEU A 104 5.09 0.95 -14.86
C LEU A 104 5.05 0.14 -16.15
N ASN A 105 3.88 -0.41 -16.48
CA ASN A 105 3.69 -1.14 -17.73
C ASN A 105 3.91 -0.22 -18.93
N ALA A 106 4.68 -0.69 -19.91
CA ALA A 106 5.01 0.08 -21.12
C ALA A 106 3.76 0.55 -21.90
N ALA A 107 2.66 -0.21 -21.83
CA ALA A 107 1.39 0.16 -22.47
C ALA A 107 0.76 1.41 -21.84
N ASP A 108 0.97 1.63 -20.53
CA ASP A 108 0.37 2.76 -19.81
C ASP A 108 1.22 4.03 -19.92
N LEU A 109 2.52 3.92 -20.23
CA LEU A 109 3.46 5.05 -20.22
C LEU A 109 3.07 6.21 -21.15
N ALA A 110 2.30 5.95 -22.21
CA ALA A 110 1.81 7.00 -23.12
C ALA A 110 0.68 7.85 -22.50
N ASP A 111 -0.05 7.27 -21.56
CA ASP A 111 -1.28 7.82 -20.98
C ASP A 111 -1.15 8.16 -19.49
N VAL A 112 0.03 7.97 -18.89
CA VAL A 112 0.34 8.37 -17.51
C VAL A 112 1.06 9.71 -17.49
N ASP A 113 0.54 10.65 -16.71
CA ASP A 113 1.20 11.93 -16.42
C ASP A 113 1.87 11.87 -15.03
N LEU A 114 3.21 11.78 -14.98
CA LEU A 114 3.98 11.75 -13.73
C LEU A 114 4.24 13.17 -13.18
N PRO A 115 4.17 13.41 -11.86
CA PRO A 115 3.77 12.47 -10.81
C PRO A 115 2.28 12.12 -10.89
N ALA A 116 1.97 10.81 -10.84
CA ALA A 116 0.64 10.29 -11.12
C ALA A 116 -0.15 10.01 -9.85
N VAL A 117 -1.46 10.21 -9.90
CA VAL A 117 -2.36 9.62 -8.90
C VAL A 117 -2.25 8.10 -8.99
N CYS A 118 -2.28 7.40 -7.86
CA CYS A 118 -1.96 5.98 -7.83
C CYS A 118 -2.85 5.22 -6.85
N PHE A 119 -3.23 4.00 -7.24
CA PHE A 119 -3.83 3.01 -6.36
C PHE A 119 -2.76 2.04 -5.87
N ALA A 120 -2.93 1.56 -4.63
CA ALA A 120 -2.18 0.44 -4.08
C ALA A 120 -3.14 -0.65 -3.63
N LYS A 121 -2.65 -1.89 -3.60
CA LYS A 121 -3.31 -3.02 -2.94
C LYS A 121 -2.27 -3.96 -2.34
N ALA A 122 -2.68 -4.73 -1.34
CA ALA A 122 -1.89 -5.80 -0.79
C ALA A 122 -2.68 -7.11 -0.86
N GLU A 123 -2.12 -8.11 -1.54
CA GLU A 123 -2.69 -9.44 -1.67
C GLU A 123 -1.97 -10.38 -0.71
N VAL A 124 -2.72 -11.00 0.20
CA VAL A 124 -2.20 -11.95 1.19
C VAL A 124 -2.52 -13.37 0.76
N SER A 125 -1.50 -14.22 0.73
CA SER A 125 -1.63 -15.65 0.44
C SER A 125 -0.98 -16.51 1.54
N PRO A 126 -1.45 -17.74 1.78
CA PRO A 126 -2.61 -18.38 1.15
C PRO A 126 -3.97 -17.86 1.68
N GLU A 127 -3.99 -17.30 2.88
CA GLU A 127 -5.19 -16.74 3.53
C GLU A 127 -4.77 -15.57 4.43
N THR A 128 -5.66 -14.59 4.63
CA THR A 128 -5.43 -13.48 5.56
C THR A 128 -5.75 -13.92 7.00
N PRO A 129 -4.76 -13.98 7.91
CA PRO A 129 -5.01 -14.30 9.32
C PRO A 129 -5.87 -13.22 10.00
N GLU A 130 -6.70 -13.64 10.96
CA GLU A 130 -7.45 -12.72 11.82
C GLU A 130 -6.49 -11.81 12.60
N GLY A 131 -6.70 -10.50 12.55
CA GLY A 131 -5.84 -9.51 13.21
C GLY A 131 -4.57 -9.12 12.44
N MET A 132 -4.43 -9.59 11.18
CA MET A 132 -3.39 -9.09 10.28
C MET A 132 -3.63 -7.63 9.89
N HIS A 133 -2.56 -6.86 9.86
CA HIS A 133 -2.53 -5.50 9.32
C HIS A 133 -1.40 -5.36 8.30
N VAL A 134 -1.71 -4.71 7.19
CA VAL A 134 -0.75 -4.27 6.18
C VAL A 134 -0.96 -2.79 5.96
N GLY A 135 0.03 -1.99 6.36
CA GLY A 135 0.04 -0.55 6.23
C GLY A 135 1.09 -0.08 5.24
N LEU A 136 0.80 1.04 4.59
CA LEU A 136 1.68 1.69 3.63
C LEU A 136 1.83 3.16 4.01
N THR A 137 3.07 3.58 4.21
CA THR A 137 3.41 5.01 4.40
C THR A 137 4.16 5.49 3.19
N ALA A 138 3.78 6.65 2.64
CA ALA A 138 4.42 7.24 1.47
C ALA A 138 5.04 8.59 1.84
N THR A 139 6.30 8.80 1.49
CA THR A 139 7.06 10.03 1.72
C THR A 139 7.62 10.54 0.40
N ILE A 140 7.64 11.85 0.20
CA ILE A 140 8.38 12.49 -0.89
C ILE A 140 9.50 13.30 -0.23
N ALA A 141 10.73 13.15 -0.71
CA ALA A 141 11.82 13.99 -0.24
C ALA A 141 11.53 15.45 -0.62
N ALA A 142 11.46 16.33 0.39
CA ALA A 142 11.24 17.76 0.22
C ALA A 142 12.36 18.45 -0.56
#